data_AF-A0A1M5N556-F1
#
_entry.id   AF-A0A1M5N556-F1
#
_cell.length_a   1.000
_cell.length_b   1.000
_cell.length_c   1.000
_cell.angle_alpha   90.00
_cell.angle_beta   90.00
_cell.angle_gamma   90.00
#
_symmetry.space_group_name_H-M   'P 1'
#
loop_
_entity.id
_entity.type
_entity.pdbx_description
1 polymer ?
#
loop_
_entity_poly.entity_id
_entity_poly.type
_entity_poly.pdbx_seq_one_letter_code
_entity_poly.pdbx_strand_id
1 'polypeptide(L)'
;MKPAIGFNRHLEMAWLTQTATFAASEIKGAELKTRISSLLEPAFTSQVAMDKTRNLLFGIWNTQTKSVPERFQTKACQLLLSHSEQSLILHWGLMIAKYPFFYFVVGQIGRIARHDGVFVYSQLEQRVTEAHGDTSTIKRSMQFVVRTLMNLEVLSNPKTGMYQLRKPLIVHADELIAWLAEAVIHANDEKSRSLDKINNEPAFFPFEVVFNEGNLINATMLDLHHQASDTVVFVS
;
A
#
# COMPACT_ATOMS: atom_id res chain seq x y z
N MET A 1 22.37 -2.97 -12.81
CA MET A 1 21.47 -1.81 -12.63
C MET A 1 20.81 -1.97 -11.27
N LYS A 2 20.93 -1.02 -10.33
CA LYS A 2 20.23 -1.13 -9.04
C LYS A 2 18.71 -1.07 -9.30
N PRO A 3 17.90 -1.99 -8.75
CA PRO A 3 16.45 -1.96 -8.96
C PRO A 3 15.91 -0.60 -8.51
N ALA A 4 15.06 0.02 -9.34
CA ALA A 4 14.44 1.28 -9.00
C ALA A 4 13.48 1.04 -7.81
N ILE A 5 13.66 1.80 -6.73
CA ILE A 5 12.86 1.71 -5.51
C ILE A 5 11.34 1.93 -5.77
N GLY A 6 10.99 2.59 -6.87
CA GLY A 6 9.61 2.83 -7.31
C GLY A 6 8.91 3.95 -6.53
N PHE A 7 9.02 3.95 -5.20
CA PHE A 7 8.40 4.94 -4.31
C PHE A 7 9.35 6.12 -4.05
N ASN A 8 9.30 7.14 -4.91
CA ASN A 8 10.29 8.23 -4.95
C ASN A 8 9.73 9.63 -4.65
N ARG A 9 8.50 9.72 -4.16
CA ARG A 9 7.79 10.94 -3.78
C ARG A 9 6.87 10.64 -2.60
N HIS A 10 6.59 11.64 -1.78
CA HIS A 10 5.47 11.54 -0.84
C HIS A 10 4.15 11.75 -1.59
N LEU A 11 3.07 11.26 -1.01
CA LEU A 11 1.72 11.38 -1.54
C LEU A 11 0.80 12.05 -0.51
N GLU A 12 -0.25 12.67 -1.00
CA GLU A 12 -1.34 13.25 -0.21
C GLU A 12 -2.62 12.44 -0.43
N MET A 13 -3.47 12.35 0.61
CA MET A 13 -4.74 11.61 0.53
C MET A 13 -5.61 12.12 -0.62
N ALA A 14 -5.73 13.44 -0.79
CA ALA A 14 -6.52 14.05 -1.85
C ALA A 14 -6.04 13.65 -3.26
N TRP A 15 -4.72 13.51 -3.46
CA TRP A 15 -4.17 13.10 -4.75
C TRP A 15 -4.48 11.65 -5.08
N LEU A 16 -4.34 10.77 -4.08
CA LEU A 16 -4.67 9.36 -4.20
C LEU A 16 -6.17 9.16 -4.46
N THR A 17 -7.01 9.84 -3.69
CA THR A 17 -8.48 9.78 -3.81
C THR A 17 -8.92 10.21 -5.20
N GLN A 18 -8.47 11.39 -5.66
CA GLN A 18 -8.89 11.90 -6.96
C GLN A 18 -8.36 11.06 -8.13
N THR A 19 -7.13 10.54 -8.02
CA THR A 19 -6.56 9.63 -9.02
C THR A 19 -7.37 8.34 -9.10
N ALA A 20 -7.79 7.80 -7.95
CA ALA A 20 -8.63 6.61 -7.88
C ALA A 20 -10.00 6.84 -8.53
N THR A 21 -10.63 7.99 -8.27
CA THR A 21 -11.88 8.38 -8.92
C THR A 21 -11.75 8.42 -10.44
N PHE A 22 -10.66 8.98 -10.97
CA PHE A 22 -10.40 8.95 -12.42
C PHE A 22 -10.25 7.53 -12.95
N ALA A 23 -9.48 6.69 -12.27
CA ALA A 23 -9.26 5.31 -12.68
C ALA A 23 -10.55 4.47 -12.61
N ALA A 24 -11.40 4.68 -11.59
CA ALA A 24 -12.70 4.03 -11.46
C ALA A 24 -13.73 4.52 -12.49
N SER A 25 -13.55 5.74 -13.01
CA SER A 25 -14.33 6.27 -14.15
C SER A 25 -13.78 5.79 -15.51
N GLU A 26 -12.99 4.72 -15.52
CA GLU A 26 -12.35 4.13 -16.71
C GLU A 26 -11.41 5.07 -17.49
N ILE A 27 -10.94 6.16 -16.87
CA ILE A 27 -9.96 7.06 -17.49
C ILE A 27 -8.59 6.39 -17.42
N LYS A 28 -7.95 6.17 -18.58
CA LYS A 28 -6.70 5.40 -18.70
C LYS A 28 -5.65 6.12 -19.55
N GLY A 29 -4.42 5.59 -19.53
CA GLY A 29 -3.37 5.96 -20.48
C GLY A 29 -2.98 7.44 -20.43
N ALA A 30 -2.90 8.08 -21.60
CA ALA A 30 -2.47 9.47 -21.71
C ALA A 30 -3.47 10.45 -21.05
N GLU A 31 -4.77 10.20 -21.18
CA GLU A 31 -5.79 11.07 -20.58
C GLU A 31 -5.65 11.10 -19.06
N LEU A 32 -5.49 9.93 -18.43
CA LEU A 32 -5.29 9.86 -16.99
C LEU A 32 -4.04 10.63 -16.55
N LYS A 33 -2.92 10.51 -17.27
CA LYS A 33 -1.71 11.29 -16.98
C LYS A 33 -1.96 12.80 -17.07
N THR A 34 -2.73 13.26 -18.04
CA THR A 34 -3.10 14.67 -18.17
C THR A 34 -3.92 15.13 -16.97
N ARG A 35 -4.97 14.38 -16.59
CA ARG A 35 -5.81 14.72 -15.44
C ARG A 35 -5.05 14.74 -14.11
N ILE A 36 -4.15 13.78 -13.89
CA ILE A 36 -3.28 13.80 -12.71
C ILE A 36 -2.33 15.01 -12.75
N SER A 37 -1.82 15.40 -13.93
CA SER A 37 -0.96 16.58 -14.05
C SER A 37 -1.71 17.86 -13.65
N SER A 38 -2.93 18.05 -14.15
CA SER A 38 -3.79 19.19 -13.78
C SER A 38 -4.16 19.20 -12.30
N LEU A 39 -4.38 18.03 -11.70
CA LEU A 39 -4.61 17.88 -10.25
C LEU A 39 -3.41 18.35 -9.42
N LEU A 40 -2.19 18.08 -9.89
CA LEU A 40 -0.96 18.39 -9.15
C LEU A 40 -0.45 19.81 -9.39
N GLU A 41 -0.81 20.45 -10.50
CA GLU A 41 -0.32 21.77 -10.91
C GLU A 41 -0.29 22.81 -9.77
N PRO A 42 -1.35 22.97 -8.94
CA PRO A 42 -1.34 23.96 -7.86
C PRO A 42 -0.32 23.68 -6.75
N ALA A 43 0.14 22.42 -6.61
CA ALA A 43 1.01 21.99 -5.52
C ALA A 43 2.51 21.97 -5.89
N PHE A 44 2.86 22.22 -7.16
CA PHE A 44 4.24 22.09 -7.63
C PHE A 44 4.70 23.29 -8.44
N THR A 45 5.87 23.84 -8.09
CA THR A 45 6.61 24.79 -8.94
C THR A 45 7.59 24.08 -9.88
N SER A 46 8.01 22.87 -9.54
CA SER A 46 8.98 22.08 -10.31
C SER A 46 8.28 21.02 -11.16
N GLN A 47 8.34 21.18 -12.48
CA GLN A 47 7.80 20.21 -13.45
C GLN A 47 8.37 18.80 -13.23
N VAL A 48 9.68 18.68 -12.99
CA VAL A 48 10.33 17.38 -12.75
C VAL A 48 9.82 16.71 -11.47
N ALA A 49 9.53 17.48 -10.43
CA ALA A 49 8.97 16.93 -9.19
C ALA A 49 7.52 16.48 -9.39
N MET A 50 6.71 17.29 -10.07
CA MET A 50 5.34 16.98 -10.44
C MET A 50 5.23 15.72 -11.30
N ASP A 51 6.06 15.61 -12.34
CA ASP A 51 6.07 14.46 -13.26
C ASP A 51 6.38 13.14 -12.52
N LYS A 52 7.30 13.18 -11.55
CA LYS A 52 7.61 12.01 -10.71
C LYS A 52 6.44 11.64 -9.80
N THR A 53 5.77 12.62 -9.20
CA THR A 53 4.57 12.39 -8.37
C THR A 53 3.43 11.83 -9.22
N ARG A 54 3.18 12.40 -10.41
CA ARG A 54 2.21 11.89 -11.39
C ARG A 54 2.50 10.43 -11.75
N ASN A 55 3.76 10.12 -12.09
CA ASN A 55 4.13 8.77 -12.50
C ASN A 55 3.96 7.77 -11.35
N LEU A 56 4.17 8.18 -10.11
CA LEU A 56 3.89 7.35 -8.93
C LEU A 56 2.38 7.10 -8.77
N LEU A 57 1.55 8.15 -8.81
CA LEU A 57 0.09 8.03 -8.73
C LEU A 57 -0.49 7.17 -9.86
N PHE A 58 -0.05 7.41 -11.10
CA PHE A 58 -0.42 6.62 -12.27
C PHE A 58 0.02 5.16 -12.13
N GLY A 59 1.21 4.93 -11.56
CA GLY A 59 1.73 3.59 -11.31
C GLY A 59 0.86 2.78 -10.34
N ILE A 60 0.45 3.41 -9.24
CA ILE A 60 -0.45 2.82 -8.24
C ILE A 60 -1.78 2.41 -8.88
N TRP A 61 -2.43 3.32 -9.59
CA TRP A 61 -3.84 3.15 -10.02
C TRP A 61 -4.05 2.65 -11.45
N ASN A 62 -3.04 2.65 -12.32
CA ASN A 62 -3.25 2.35 -13.74
C ASN A 62 -2.20 1.44 -14.38
N THR A 63 -0.98 1.37 -13.84
CA THR A 63 0.08 0.57 -14.45
C THR A 63 -0.06 -0.91 -14.09
N GLN A 64 -0.09 -1.74 -15.13
CA GLN A 64 0.02 -3.19 -15.01
C GLN A 64 1.48 -3.57 -14.69
N THR A 65 1.66 -4.57 -13.84
CA THR A 65 2.98 -5.13 -13.52
C THR A 65 2.95 -6.62 -13.82
N LYS A 66 4.13 -7.26 -13.94
CA LYS A 66 4.18 -8.72 -14.17
C LYS A 66 3.66 -9.52 -12.98
N SER A 67 3.85 -9.01 -11.76
CA SER A 67 3.49 -9.69 -10.51
C SER A 67 2.03 -9.43 -10.11
N VAL A 68 1.46 -8.27 -10.44
CA VAL A 68 0.09 -7.90 -10.07
C VAL A 68 -0.82 -7.92 -11.30
N PRO A 69 -1.84 -8.80 -11.35
CA PRO A 69 -2.72 -8.95 -12.50
C PRO A 69 -3.67 -7.76 -12.65
N GLU A 70 -4.10 -7.45 -13.88
CA GLU A 70 -5.04 -6.36 -14.16
C GLU A 70 -6.35 -6.50 -13.37
N ARG A 71 -6.86 -7.74 -13.21
CA ARG A 71 -8.09 -8.02 -12.45
C ARG A 71 -8.06 -7.46 -11.02
N PHE A 72 -6.90 -7.47 -10.37
CA PHE A 72 -6.74 -6.98 -9.00
C PHE A 72 -6.99 -5.47 -8.92
N GLN A 73 -6.47 -4.72 -9.90
CA GLN A 73 -6.71 -3.28 -10.01
C GLN A 73 -8.15 -2.97 -10.43
N THR A 74 -8.72 -3.73 -11.36
CA THR A 74 -10.13 -3.56 -11.76
C THR A 74 -11.06 -3.77 -10.59
N LYS A 75 -10.82 -4.79 -9.75
CA LYS A 75 -11.61 -5.00 -8.51
C LYS A 75 -11.43 -3.84 -7.53
N ALA A 76 -10.24 -3.26 -7.40
CA ALA A 76 -10.03 -2.07 -6.57
C ALA A 76 -10.89 -0.88 -7.04
N CYS A 77 -10.97 -0.65 -8.35
CA CYS A 77 -11.86 0.36 -8.93
C CYS A 77 -13.34 0.09 -8.63
N GLN A 78 -13.78 -1.17 -8.71
CA GLN A 78 -15.16 -1.55 -8.39
C GLN A 78 -15.48 -1.36 -6.90
N LEU A 79 -14.58 -1.80 -6.01
CA LEU A 79 -14.71 -1.64 -4.56
C LEU A 79 -14.75 -0.17 -4.15
N LEU A 80 -14.05 0.71 -4.87
CA LEU A 80 -14.09 2.15 -4.60
C LEU A 80 -15.49 2.74 -4.78
N LEU A 81 -16.30 2.19 -5.70
CA LEU A 81 -17.66 2.68 -5.95
C LEU A 81 -18.62 2.36 -4.79
N SER A 82 -18.40 1.24 -4.08
CA SER A 82 -19.23 0.81 -2.96
C SER A 82 -18.66 1.14 -1.58
N HIS A 83 -17.35 1.36 -1.46
CA HIS A 83 -16.62 1.57 -0.19
C HIS A 83 -15.69 2.79 -0.22
N SER A 84 -16.16 3.88 -0.82
CA SER A 84 -15.36 5.11 -0.97
C SER A 84 -14.85 5.68 0.37
N GLU A 85 -15.59 5.47 1.46
CA GLU A 85 -15.25 5.87 2.82
C GLU A 85 -14.07 5.10 3.42
N GLN A 86 -13.79 3.90 2.89
CA GLN A 86 -12.63 3.06 3.25
C GLN A 86 -11.55 3.06 2.16
N SER A 87 -11.56 4.02 1.24
CA SER A 87 -10.64 4.11 0.09
C SER A 87 -9.14 3.99 0.43
N LEU A 88 -8.72 4.34 1.65
CA LEU A 88 -7.35 4.14 2.12
C LEU A 88 -6.91 2.67 2.03
N ILE A 89 -7.78 1.69 2.31
CA ILE A 89 -7.42 0.28 2.18
C ILE A 89 -7.06 -0.07 0.73
N LEU A 90 -7.75 0.53 -0.24
CA LEU A 90 -7.53 0.31 -1.67
C LEU A 90 -6.23 0.96 -2.14
N HIS A 91 -5.94 2.20 -1.68
CA HIS A 91 -4.64 2.81 -1.90
C HIS A 91 -3.52 1.95 -1.32
N TRP A 92 -3.70 1.48 -0.08
CA TRP A 92 -2.70 0.71 0.65
C TRP A 92 -2.40 -0.62 -0.03
N GLY A 93 -3.44 -1.40 -0.37
CA GLY A 93 -3.31 -2.68 -1.06
C GLY A 93 -2.56 -2.55 -2.39
N LEU A 94 -2.88 -1.53 -3.19
CA LEU A 94 -2.16 -1.26 -4.44
C LEU A 94 -0.70 -0.86 -4.20
N MET A 95 -0.43 -0.06 -3.15
CA MET A 95 0.93 0.35 -2.80
C MET A 95 1.77 -0.85 -2.32
N ILE A 96 1.26 -1.71 -1.43
CA ILE A 96 2.01 -2.87 -0.96
C ILE A 96 2.23 -3.90 -2.09
N ALA A 97 1.22 -4.14 -2.93
CA ALA A 97 1.30 -5.12 -4.01
C ALA A 97 2.28 -4.70 -5.11
N LYS A 98 2.33 -3.40 -5.46
CA LYS A 98 3.13 -2.90 -6.60
C LYS A 98 4.48 -2.28 -6.22
N TYR A 99 4.68 -1.90 -4.96
CA TYR A 99 5.89 -1.19 -4.52
C TYR A 99 6.56 -1.92 -3.35
N PRO A 100 7.46 -2.89 -3.63
CA PRO A 100 8.11 -3.71 -2.60
C PRO A 100 8.84 -2.90 -1.52
N PHE A 101 9.41 -1.73 -1.86
CA PHE A 101 10.04 -0.87 -0.87
C PHE A 101 9.03 -0.21 0.08
N PHE A 102 7.85 0.18 -0.42
CA PHE A 102 6.77 0.67 0.44
C PHE A 102 6.33 -0.45 1.39
N TYR A 103 6.03 -1.64 0.85
CA TYR A 103 5.69 -2.85 1.62
C TYR A 103 6.73 -3.16 2.71
N PHE A 104 8.02 -3.14 2.36
CA PHE A 104 9.09 -3.38 3.31
C PHE A 104 9.09 -2.35 4.46
N VAL A 105 9.04 -1.05 4.13
CA VAL A 105 9.10 0.02 5.14
C VAL A 105 7.90 -0.03 6.07
N VAL A 106 6.67 -0.17 5.53
CA VAL A 106 5.48 -0.27 6.39
C VAL A 106 5.47 -1.54 7.23
N GLY A 107 6.00 -2.65 6.69
CA GLY A 107 6.21 -3.87 7.46
C GLY A 107 7.24 -3.70 8.59
N GLN A 108 8.32 -2.93 8.40
CA GLN A 108 9.25 -2.62 9.50
C GLN A 108 8.58 -1.73 10.56
N ILE A 109 7.81 -0.72 10.14
CA ILE A 109 7.05 0.13 11.06
C ILE A 109 6.07 -0.71 11.89
N GLY A 110 5.26 -1.54 11.25
CA GLY A 110 4.30 -2.41 11.95
C GLY A 110 4.98 -3.38 12.92
N ARG A 111 6.18 -3.91 12.59
CA ARG A 111 6.96 -4.77 13.50
C ARG A 111 7.47 -4.00 14.72
N ILE A 112 8.11 -2.85 14.50
CA ILE A 112 8.72 -2.06 15.59
C ILE A 112 7.63 -1.53 16.53
N ALA A 113 6.54 -1.02 15.97
CA ALA A 113 5.46 -0.39 16.73
C ALA A 113 4.40 -1.36 17.27
N ARG A 114 4.56 -2.69 17.10
CA ARG A 114 3.53 -3.69 17.41
C ARG A 114 2.97 -3.60 18.84
N HIS A 115 3.81 -3.30 19.83
CA HIS A 115 3.44 -3.32 21.24
C HIS A 115 3.01 -1.94 21.74
N ASP A 116 3.82 -0.91 21.48
CA ASP A 116 3.62 0.42 22.08
C ASP A 116 2.97 1.42 21.12
N GLY A 117 2.73 1.04 19.86
CA GLY A 117 2.24 1.95 18.83
C GLY A 117 3.22 3.08 18.50
N VAL A 118 4.50 2.94 18.84
CA VAL A 118 5.53 3.97 18.66
C VAL A 118 6.77 3.37 18.02
N PHE A 119 7.45 4.14 17.17
CA PHE A 119 8.78 3.80 16.65
C PHE A 119 9.71 5.02 16.61
N VAL A 120 11.01 4.76 16.74
CA VAL A 120 12.05 5.78 16.58
C VAL A 120 12.58 5.74 15.14
N TYR A 121 12.70 6.90 14.50
CA TYR A 121 13.10 7.00 13.10
C TYR A 121 14.48 6.41 12.80
N SER A 122 15.46 6.57 13.71
CA SER A 122 16.80 6.01 13.54
C SER A 122 16.81 4.47 13.56
N GLN A 123 15.91 3.84 14.32
CA GLN A 123 15.76 2.39 14.33
C GLN A 123 15.17 1.90 13.00
N LEU A 124 14.18 2.62 12.47
CA LEU A 124 13.64 2.34 11.13
C LEU A 124 14.73 2.52 10.07
N GLU A 125 15.49 3.62 10.12
CA GLU A 125 16.59 3.89 9.19
C GLU A 125 17.60 2.74 9.18
N GLN A 126 18.03 2.30 10.37
CA GLN A 126 18.96 1.20 10.51
C GLN A 126 18.44 -0.08 9.83
N ARG A 127 17.19 -0.48 10.09
CA ARG A 127 16.60 -1.68 9.47
C ARG A 127 16.52 -1.57 7.94
N VAL A 128 16.21 -0.38 7.44
CA VAL A 128 16.08 -0.12 6.00
C VAL A 128 17.45 -0.11 5.31
N THR A 129 18.47 0.49 5.91
CA THR A 129 19.82 0.53 5.34
C THR A 129 20.54 -0.80 5.45
N GLU A 130 20.27 -1.60 6.49
CA GLU A 130 20.76 -3.00 6.59
C GLU A 130 20.21 -3.86 5.44
N ALA A 131 18.92 -3.71 5.09
CA ALA A 131 18.28 -4.53 4.05
C ALA A 131 18.54 -4.04 2.61
N HIS A 132 18.61 -2.73 2.39
CA HIS A 132 18.67 -2.14 1.04
C HIS A 132 19.94 -1.33 0.76
N GLY A 133 20.86 -1.26 1.72
CA GLY A 133 22.12 -0.53 1.65
C GLY A 133 22.02 0.92 2.13
N ASP A 134 23.09 1.40 2.77
CA ASP A 134 23.21 2.79 3.21
C ASP A 134 23.54 3.72 2.02
N THR A 135 22.50 4.32 1.43
CA THR A 135 22.66 5.34 0.41
C THR A 135 21.68 6.48 0.64
N SER A 136 22.04 7.69 0.17
CA SER A 136 21.16 8.86 0.23
C SER A 136 19.83 8.63 -0.49
N THR A 137 19.81 7.84 -1.56
CA THR A 137 18.58 7.45 -2.28
C THR A 137 17.66 6.61 -1.41
N ILE A 138 18.19 5.61 -0.70
CA ILE A 138 17.39 4.74 0.19
C ILE A 138 16.82 5.55 1.36
N LYS A 139 17.65 6.35 2.02
CA LYS A 139 17.22 7.22 3.13
C LYS A 139 16.14 8.20 2.67
N ARG A 140 16.30 8.80 1.49
CA ARG A 140 15.31 9.72 0.91
C ARG A 140 14.00 9.01 0.52
N SER A 141 14.05 7.80 -0.03
CA SER A 141 12.84 7.04 -0.32
C SER A 141 12.09 6.65 0.96
N MET A 142 12.81 6.27 2.02
CA MET A 142 12.21 6.01 3.34
C MET A 142 11.52 7.26 3.90
N GLN A 143 12.17 8.44 3.80
CA GLN A 143 11.55 9.72 4.17
C GLN A 143 10.24 9.97 3.41
N PHE A 144 10.20 9.65 2.11
CA PHE A 144 8.96 9.78 1.33
C PHE A 144 7.87 8.84 1.81
N VAL A 145 8.18 7.59 2.17
CA VAL A 145 7.20 6.67 2.76
C VAL A 145 6.67 7.24 4.07
N VAL A 146 7.55 7.57 5.02
CA VAL A 146 7.13 8.12 6.33
C VAL A 146 6.32 9.42 6.17
N ARG A 147 6.70 10.29 5.23
CA ARG A 147 5.94 11.51 4.93
C ARG A 147 4.56 11.20 4.35
N THR A 148 4.46 10.25 3.42
CA THR A 148 3.16 9.76 2.94
C THR A 148 2.31 9.27 4.11
N LEU A 149 2.85 8.45 5.02
CA LEU A 149 2.09 7.94 6.17
C LEU A 149 1.59 9.06 7.11
N MET A 150 2.38 10.13 7.29
CA MET A 150 1.93 11.32 8.01
C MET A 150 0.79 12.05 7.28
N ASN A 151 0.92 12.21 5.95
CA ASN A 151 -0.07 12.86 5.09
C ASN A 151 -1.38 12.07 4.94
N LEU A 152 -1.31 10.74 5.08
CA LEU A 152 -2.48 9.86 5.15
C LEU A 152 -3.10 9.82 6.56
N GLU A 153 -2.55 10.58 7.51
CA GLU A 153 -2.97 10.64 8.90
C GLU A 153 -2.92 9.30 9.65
N VAL A 154 -2.10 8.35 9.19
CA VAL A 154 -1.92 7.06 9.89
C VAL A 154 -0.79 7.14 10.92
N LEU A 155 0.04 8.18 10.83
CA LEU A 155 1.06 8.52 11.81
C LEU A 155 0.86 9.91 12.41
N SER A 156 1.47 10.11 13.57
CA SER A 156 1.73 11.41 14.19
C SER A 156 3.20 11.49 14.62
N ASN A 157 3.70 12.70 14.86
CA ASN A 157 5.08 12.94 15.27
C ASN A 157 5.08 13.73 16.60
N PRO A 158 4.78 13.07 17.73
CA PRO A 158 4.64 13.74 19.02
C PRO A 158 5.94 14.38 19.52
N LYS A 159 7.11 13.89 19.06
CA LYS A 159 8.42 14.42 19.41
C LYS A 159 9.39 14.16 18.27
N THR A 160 10.29 15.10 18.00
CA THR A 160 11.33 14.95 16.97
C THR A 160 12.01 13.58 17.01
N GLY A 161 11.95 12.86 15.89
CA GLY A 161 12.56 11.54 15.72
C GLY A 161 11.73 10.37 16.27
N MET A 162 10.58 10.62 16.91
CA MET A 162 9.68 9.62 17.46
C MET A 162 8.30 9.75 16.81
N TYR A 163 7.84 8.65 16.23
CA TYR A 163 6.58 8.58 15.49
C TYR A 163 5.62 7.66 16.22
N GLN A 164 4.34 8.02 16.19
CA GLN A 164 3.29 7.27 16.85
C GLN A 164 2.20 6.92 15.84
N LEU A 165 1.79 5.64 15.85
CA LEU A 165 0.66 5.14 15.09
C LEU A 165 -0.61 5.83 15.56
N ARG A 166 -1.46 6.27 14.64
CA ARG A 166 -2.81 6.72 14.98
C ARG A 166 -3.72 5.52 15.29
N LYS A 167 -4.95 5.81 15.70
CA LYS A 167 -5.97 4.78 15.98
C LYS A 167 -6.08 3.83 14.78
N PRO A 168 -6.13 2.50 15.01
CA PRO A 168 -6.32 1.53 13.95
C PRO A 168 -7.60 1.80 13.15
N LEU A 169 -7.55 1.49 11.86
CA LEU A 169 -8.68 1.60 10.96
C LEU A 169 -9.36 0.24 10.87
N ILE A 170 -10.57 0.13 11.41
CA ILE A 170 -11.31 -1.13 11.40
C ILE A 170 -11.87 -1.37 10.00
N VAL A 171 -11.67 -2.58 9.48
CA VAL A 171 -12.21 -3.01 8.18
C VAL A 171 -13.33 -4.01 8.42
N HIS A 172 -14.52 -3.70 7.92
CA HIS A 172 -15.73 -4.49 8.19
C HIS A 172 -16.23 -5.31 7.02
N ALA A 173 -15.94 -4.91 5.79
CA ALA A 173 -16.49 -5.55 4.60
C ALA A 173 -15.60 -6.73 4.15
N ASP A 174 -16.19 -7.93 4.09
CA ASP A 174 -15.49 -9.16 3.70
C ASP A 174 -14.80 -9.02 2.33
N GLU A 175 -15.40 -8.33 1.37
CA GLU A 175 -14.78 -8.12 0.06
C GLU A 175 -13.53 -7.21 0.09
N LEU A 176 -13.45 -6.28 1.05
CA LEU A 176 -12.25 -5.47 1.29
C LEU A 176 -11.18 -6.31 2.00
N ILE A 177 -11.58 -7.13 2.97
CA ILE A 177 -10.68 -8.05 3.69
C ILE A 177 -10.05 -9.05 2.72
N ALA A 178 -10.87 -9.72 1.90
CA ALA A 178 -10.38 -10.67 0.92
C ALA A 178 -9.48 -10.02 -0.14
N TRP A 179 -9.83 -8.83 -0.62
CA TRP A 179 -9.00 -8.09 -1.56
C TRP A 179 -7.65 -7.67 -0.93
N LEU A 180 -7.64 -7.28 0.35
CA LEU A 180 -6.40 -6.97 1.08
C LEU A 180 -5.54 -8.23 1.31
N ALA A 181 -6.15 -9.39 1.53
CA ALA A 181 -5.43 -10.68 1.62
C ALA A 181 -4.72 -11.01 0.29
N GLU A 182 -5.41 -10.82 -0.84
CA GLU A 182 -4.79 -10.95 -2.16
C GLU A 182 -3.61 -9.96 -2.34
N ALA A 183 -3.75 -8.73 -1.84
CA ALA A 183 -2.72 -7.69 -1.94
C ALA A 183 -1.37 -8.12 -1.32
N VAL A 184 -1.40 -8.78 -0.14
CA VAL A 184 -0.16 -9.25 0.51
C VAL A 184 0.46 -10.43 -0.23
N ILE A 185 -0.35 -11.32 -0.83
CA ILE A 185 0.17 -12.44 -1.62
C ILE A 185 0.95 -11.90 -2.82
N HIS A 186 0.39 -10.90 -3.52
CA HIS A 186 1.09 -10.20 -4.62
C HIS A 186 2.33 -9.45 -4.14
N ALA A 187 2.30 -8.82 -2.96
CA ALA A 187 3.44 -8.08 -2.40
C ALA A 187 4.67 -8.96 -2.16
N ASN A 188 4.47 -10.28 -1.98
CA ASN A 188 5.54 -11.25 -1.79
C ASN A 188 5.94 -11.98 -3.08
N ASP A 189 5.35 -11.62 -4.23
CA ASP A 189 5.52 -12.32 -5.52
C ASP A 189 5.16 -13.82 -5.42
N GLU A 190 4.16 -14.15 -4.58
CA GLU A 190 3.68 -15.50 -4.32
C GLU A 190 2.37 -15.79 -5.08
N LYS A 191 2.03 -17.08 -5.21
CA LYS A 191 0.71 -17.53 -5.71
C LYS A 191 -0.21 -18.04 -4.60
N SER A 192 0.34 -18.20 -3.40
CA SER A 192 -0.41 -18.59 -2.22
C SER A 192 0.34 -18.25 -0.95
N ARG A 193 -0.40 -18.09 0.14
CA ARG A 193 0.13 -17.82 1.47
C ARG A 193 -0.78 -18.45 2.51
N SER A 194 -0.18 -18.93 3.60
CA SER A 194 -0.95 -19.51 4.70
C SER A 194 -1.69 -18.42 5.48
N LEU A 195 -2.86 -18.74 6.01
CA LEU A 195 -3.72 -17.81 6.72
C LEU A 195 -3.05 -17.30 8.00
N ASP A 196 -2.26 -18.13 8.68
CA ASP A 196 -1.39 -17.71 9.79
C ASP A 196 -0.39 -16.62 9.36
N LYS A 197 0.30 -16.82 8.22
CA LYS A 197 1.24 -15.82 7.68
C LYS A 197 0.55 -14.53 7.23
N ILE A 198 -0.69 -14.62 6.75
CA ILE A 198 -1.50 -13.44 6.41
C ILE A 198 -1.85 -12.70 7.71
N ASN A 199 -2.46 -13.36 8.69
CA ASN A 199 -2.85 -12.73 9.96
C ASN A 199 -1.68 -12.10 10.73
N ASN A 200 -0.47 -12.65 10.58
CA ASN A 200 0.73 -12.12 11.22
C ASN A 200 1.51 -11.12 10.35
N GLU A 201 0.96 -10.62 9.23
CA GLU A 201 1.64 -9.66 8.37
C GLU A 201 1.63 -8.24 8.99
N PRO A 202 2.78 -7.70 9.40
CA PRO A 202 2.87 -6.34 9.96
C PRO A 202 2.62 -5.23 8.94
N ALA A 203 2.75 -5.49 7.64
CA ALA A 203 2.47 -4.51 6.60
C ALA A 203 0.98 -4.15 6.46
N PHE A 204 0.08 -4.83 7.21
CA PHE A 204 -1.32 -4.45 7.33
C PHE A 204 -1.58 -3.30 8.30
N PHE A 205 -0.60 -2.85 9.09
CA PHE A 205 -0.66 -1.50 9.66
C PHE A 205 -1.11 -0.53 8.56
N PRO A 206 -2.09 0.37 8.77
CA PRO A 206 -2.76 0.74 10.02
C PRO A 206 -4.09 0.02 10.30
N PHE A 207 -4.42 -1.03 9.56
CA PHE A 207 -5.72 -1.67 9.63
C PHE A 207 -5.83 -2.66 10.79
N GLU A 208 -6.98 -2.64 11.45
CA GLU A 208 -7.42 -3.71 12.33
C GLU A 208 -8.30 -4.65 11.50
N VAL A 209 -7.72 -5.80 11.14
CA VAL A 209 -8.34 -6.79 10.27
C VAL A 209 -7.98 -8.19 10.73
N VAL A 210 -8.95 -9.10 10.70
CA VAL A 210 -8.77 -10.52 10.99
C VAL A 210 -9.18 -11.31 9.76
N PHE A 211 -8.27 -12.15 9.28
CA PHE A 211 -8.52 -13.00 8.13
C PHE A 211 -8.95 -14.38 8.62
N ASN A 212 -10.11 -14.85 8.18
CA ASN A 212 -10.61 -16.19 8.48
C ASN A 212 -11.33 -16.77 7.26
N GLU A 213 -11.57 -18.07 7.26
CA GLU A 213 -12.22 -18.71 6.11
C GLU A 213 -13.59 -18.09 5.79
N GLY A 214 -14.36 -17.68 6.81
CA GLY A 214 -15.68 -17.08 6.62
C GLY A 214 -15.67 -15.79 5.79
N ASN A 215 -14.70 -14.90 6.03
CA ASN A 215 -14.59 -13.65 5.27
C ASN A 215 -13.85 -13.80 3.93
N LEU A 216 -13.19 -14.94 3.69
CA LEU A 216 -12.46 -15.21 2.44
C LEU A 216 -13.20 -16.14 1.47
N ILE A 217 -14.09 -17.02 1.95
CA ILE A 217 -14.69 -18.09 1.14
C ILE A 217 -15.56 -17.61 -0.02
N ASN A 218 -16.17 -16.42 0.09
CA ASN A 218 -17.03 -15.86 -0.95
C ASN A 218 -16.25 -15.07 -2.01
N ALA A 219 -14.93 -14.93 -1.84
CA ALA A 219 -14.08 -14.17 -2.73
C ALA A 219 -13.70 -15.02 -3.95
N THR A 220 -14.30 -14.75 -5.11
CA THR A 220 -14.04 -15.51 -6.35
C THR A 220 -12.61 -15.43 -6.88
N MET A 221 -11.78 -14.56 -6.30
CA MET A 221 -10.37 -14.38 -6.62
C MET A 221 -9.42 -15.21 -5.75
N LEU A 222 -9.96 -15.87 -4.72
CA LEU A 222 -9.21 -16.65 -3.76
C LEU A 222 -9.72 -18.09 -3.72
N ASP A 223 -8.80 -19.04 -3.70
CA ASP A 223 -9.10 -20.45 -3.48
C ASP A 223 -8.51 -20.89 -2.14
N LEU A 224 -9.36 -21.42 -1.24
CA LEU A 224 -8.97 -21.79 0.12
C LEU A 224 -8.77 -23.30 0.23
N HIS A 225 -7.57 -23.72 0.57
CA HIS A 225 -7.23 -25.14 0.76
C HIS A 225 -6.81 -25.38 2.20
N HIS A 226 -7.61 -26.15 2.93
CA HIS A 226 -7.27 -26.55 4.30
C HIS A 226 -6.15 -27.60 4.28
N GLN A 227 -5.01 -27.30 4.91
CA GLN A 227 -3.85 -28.18 4.99
C GLN A 227 -3.42 -28.40 6.44
N ALA A 228 -3.64 -29.63 6.94
CA ALA A 228 -3.37 -30.03 8.31
C ALA A 228 -4.08 -29.15 9.36
N SER A 229 -3.42 -28.10 9.87
CA SER A 229 -3.92 -27.19 10.91
C SER A 229 -3.99 -25.73 10.49
N ASP A 230 -3.73 -25.41 9.22
CA ASP A 230 -3.82 -24.04 8.68
C ASP A 230 -4.52 -24.08 7.31
N THR A 231 -5.03 -22.94 6.89
CA THR A 231 -5.65 -22.77 5.57
C THR A 231 -4.71 -22.01 4.67
N VAL A 232 -4.42 -22.58 3.50
CA VAL A 232 -3.61 -21.94 2.48
C VAL A 232 -4.53 -21.22 1.52
N VAL A 233 -4.30 -19.92 1.35
CA VAL A 233 -5.05 -19.04 0.45
C VAL A 233 -4.27 -18.91 -0.86
N PHE A 234 -4.88 -19.33 -1.98
CA PHE A 234 -4.33 -19.21 -3.33
C PHE A 234 -4.99 -18.03 -4.06
N VAL A 235 -4.24 -17.35 -4.93
CA VAL A 235 -4.80 -16.34 -5.85
C VAL A 235 -5.06 -16.97 -7.21
N SER A 236 -6.27 -16.78 -7.75
CA SER A 236 -6.72 -17.40 -9.01
C SER A 236 -6.24 -16.67 -10.27
#